data_AF-A0AAV7JMZ1-F1
#
_entry.id   AF-A0AAV7JMZ1-F1
#
_cell.length_a   1.000
_cell.length_b   1.000
_cell.length_c   1.000
_cell.angle_alpha   90.00
_cell.angle_beta   90.00
_cell.angle_gamma   90.00
#
_symmetry.space_group_name_H-M   'P 1'
#
loop_
_entity.id
_entity.type
_entity.pdbx_description
1 polymer ?
#
loop_
_entity_poly.entity_id
_entity_poly.type
_entity_poly.pdbx_seq_one_letter_code
_entity_poly.pdbx_strand_id
1 'polypeptide(L)'
;MASRYDTNKPNKQKQVIDFQKNYHHICSDINNLELEELKIFLESHSKSPNGCIEILKKRAKSIIPRHITAPPKSQLPYLLVLDFECTCESPKPLGWQHEVIEFPILLLNTQTLKVEKEFHSFCRPILNPKLTKFCVDYTGISQDKVDTAPTFVELLPLVDKWVYENVVARKVPFAFATDGPWDFFKFLRPQCEFSHLEYPWYATKWVNVRKHFSRYYGLRGGISYMLECLGQKFIGEPHSGIDDTRNICSIVVQLLEDGASLCINDSLSANKHV
;
A
#
# COMPACT_ATOMS: atom_id res chain seq x y z
N MET A 1 -55.65 11.88 -30.65
CA MET A 1 -54.57 12.52 -29.89
C MET A 1 -54.86 12.35 -28.41
N ALA A 2 -54.21 11.38 -27.76
CA ALA A 2 -54.35 11.16 -26.32
C ALA A 2 -52.96 11.10 -25.71
N SER A 3 -52.62 12.18 -25.02
CA SER A 3 -51.49 12.31 -24.10
C SER A 3 -51.77 11.49 -22.85
N ARG A 4 -50.73 10.80 -22.34
CA ARG A 4 -50.31 10.71 -20.92
C ARG A 4 -49.43 9.47 -20.74
N TYR A 5 -48.14 9.61 -21.02
CA TYR A 5 -47.14 8.79 -20.35
C TYR A 5 -46.86 9.44 -19.01
N ASP A 6 -47.49 8.86 -17.99
CA ASP A 6 -47.24 9.14 -16.59
C ASP A 6 -45.77 8.81 -16.27
N THR A 7 -44.98 9.85 -15.99
CA THR A 7 -43.58 9.76 -15.58
C THR A 7 -43.41 10.20 -14.14
N ASN A 8 -44.34 9.82 -13.25
CA ASN A 8 -44.10 9.86 -11.82
C ASN A 8 -43.50 8.54 -11.34
N LYS A 9 -42.19 8.36 -11.56
CA LYS A 9 -41.41 7.51 -10.63
C LYS A 9 -41.28 8.29 -9.32
N PRO A 10 -41.64 7.70 -8.15
CA PRO A 10 -41.49 8.38 -6.89
C PRO A 10 -40.01 8.72 -6.68
N ASN A 11 -39.74 10.00 -6.48
CA ASN A 11 -38.48 10.51 -5.99
C ASN A 11 -38.21 9.78 -4.67
N LYS A 12 -37.31 8.77 -4.66
CA LYS A 12 -36.92 8.07 -3.43
C LYS A 12 -36.53 9.15 -2.42
N GLN A 13 -37.31 9.30 -1.35
CA GLN A 13 -36.96 10.19 -0.25
C GLN A 13 -35.52 9.89 0.14
N LYS A 14 -34.66 10.91 0.11
CA LYS A 14 -33.29 10.83 0.64
C LYS A 14 -33.37 10.13 1.99
N GLN A 15 -32.83 8.91 2.11
CA GLN A 15 -32.73 8.25 3.40
C GLN A 15 -31.72 9.04 4.23
N VAL A 16 -32.23 9.95 5.05
CA VAL A 16 -31.41 10.71 5.99
C VAL A 16 -30.98 9.73 7.07
N ILE A 17 -29.67 9.49 7.18
CA ILE A 17 -29.11 8.68 8.26
C ILE A 17 -29.33 9.44 9.57
N ASP A 18 -30.08 8.83 10.48
CA ASP A 18 -30.35 9.37 11.80
C ASP A 18 -29.22 9.00 12.77
N PHE A 19 -28.35 9.97 13.04
CA PHE A 19 -27.22 9.82 13.98
C PHE A 19 -27.64 9.76 15.45
N GLN A 20 -28.91 9.94 15.80
CA GLN A 20 -29.41 9.73 17.16
C GLN A 20 -29.61 8.24 17.49
N LYS A 21 -29.65 7.37 16.47
CA LYS A 21 -29.73 5.91 16.66
C LYS A 21 -28.44 5.35 17.25
N ASN A 22 -28.53 4.15 17.83
CA ASN A 22 -27.33 3.42 18.24
C ASN A 22 -26.46 3.03 17.02
N TYR A 23 -25.16 2.82 17.25
CA TYR A 23 -24.18 2.51 16.21
C TYR A 23 -24.58 1.34 15.29
N HIS A 24 -25.21 0.29 15.83
CA HIS A 24 -25.61 -0.88 15.05
C HIS A 24 -26.71 -0.55 14.04
N HIS A 25 -27.70 0.25 14.43
CA HIS A 25 -28.74 0.69 13.50
C HIS A 25 -28.18 1.62 12.42
N ILE A 26 -27.31 2.58 12.77
CA ILE A 26 -26.67 3.46 11.77
C ILE A 26 -25.87 2.63 10.75
N CYS A 27 -25.11 1.63 11.21
CA CYS A 27 -24.39 0.72 10.32
C CYS A 27 -25.30 -0.10 9.41
N SER A 28 -26.47 -0.48 9.91
CA SER A 28 -27.51 -1.18 9.13
C SER A 28 -28.10 -0.27 8.06
N ASP A 29 -28.41 0.97 8.40
CA ASP A 29 -28.92 1.98 7.46
C ASP A 29 -27.90 2.20 6.32
N ILE A 30 -26.61 2.40 6.66
CA ILE A 30 -25.53 2.53 5.66
C ILE A 30 -25.42 1.29 4.75
N ASN A 31 -25.62 0.09 5.30
CA ASN A 31 -25.56 -1.14 4.50
C ASN A 31 -26.65 -1.22 3.44
N ASN A 32 -27.79 -0.55 3.66
CA ASN A 32 -28.94 -0.55 2.77
C ASN A 32 -28.88 0.55 1.70
N LEU A 33 -27.98 1.53 1.86
CA LEU A 33 -27.79 2.58 0.86
C LEU A 33 -27.26 2.01 -0.47
N GLU A 34 -27.81 2.52 -1.57
CA GLU A 34 -27.31 2.31 -2.93
C GLU A 34 -26.05 3.15 -3.19
N LEU A 35 -25.34 2.84 -4.28
CA LEU A 35 -24.05 3.46 -4.60
C LEU A 35 -24.15 5.00 -4.65
N GLU A 36 -25.18 5.54 -5.31
CA GLU A 36 -25.34 6.99 -5.46
C GLU A 36 -25.69 7.69 -4.14
N GLU A 37 -26.50 7.02 -3.30
CA GLU A 37 -26.84 7.52 -1.97
C GLU A 37 -25.61 7.57 -1.06
N LEU A 38 -24.74 6.57 -1.15
CA LEU A 38 -23.45 6.56 -0.43
C LEU A 38 -22.53 7.69 -0.88
N LYS A 39 -22.45 7.97 -2.18
CA LYS A 39 -21.63 9.08 -2.70
C LYS A 39 -22.11 10.41 -2.15
N ILE A 40 -23.40 10.69 -2.24
CA ILE A 40 -24.02 11.91 -1.71
C ILE A 40 -23.78 12.02 -0.20
N PHE A 41 -23.96 10.91 0.53
CA PHE A 41 -23.70 10.88 1.97
C PHE A 41 -22.24 11.23 2.28
N LEU A 42 -21.27 10.63 1.59
CA LEU A 42 -19.85 10.87 1.81
C LEU A 42 -19.44 12.32 1.47
N GLU A 43 -19.93 12.85 0.35
CA GLU A 43 -19.68 14.25 -0.04
C GLU A 43 -20.20 15.22 1.01
N SER A 44 -21.42 15.01 1.51
CA SER A 44 -22.00 15.86 2.57
C SER A 44 -21.21 15.84 3.89
N HIS A 45 -20.33 14.85 4.09
CA HIS A 45 -19.45 14.72 5.25
C HIS A 45 -17.97 14.95 4.91
N SER A 46 -17.69 15.59 3.76
CA SER A 46 -16.32 15.91 3.30
C SER A 46 -15.41 14.69 3.20
N LYS A 47 -15.97 13.54 2.81
CA LYS A 47 -15.25 12.30 2.52
C LYS A 47 -15.29 12.01 1.02
N SER A 48 -14.24 11.36 0.52
CA SER A 48 -14.16 10.95 -0.89
C SER A 48 -15.36 10.06 -1.28
N PRO A 49 -16.09 10.38 -2.37
CA PRO A 49 -17.15 9.54 -2.92
C PRO A 49 -16.64 8.45 -3.88
N ASN A 50 -15.31 8.32 -4.05
CA ASN A 50 -14.72 7.42 -5.04
C ASN A 50 -14.52 6.00 -4.50
N GLY A 51 -14.76 5.01 -5.37
CA GLY A 51 -14.52 3.60 -5.09
C GLY A 51 -15.77 2.74 -5.23
N CYS A 52 -15.58 1.44 -5.07
CA CYS A 52 -16.65 0.45 -5.11
C CYS A 52 -17.53 0.54 -3.86
N ILE A 53 -18.72 -0.07 -3.94
CA ILE A 53 -19.76 0.03 -2.90
C ILE A 53 -19.27 -0.47 -1.53
N GLU A 54 -18.39 -1.48 -1.50
CA GLU A 54 -17.79 -2.03 -0.28
C GLU A 54 -16.92 -0.99 0.44
N ILE A 55 -16.10 -0.25 -0.31
CA ILE A 55 -15.26 0.82 0.22
C ILE A 55 -16.11 1.99 0.69
N LEU A 56 -17.09 2.43 -0.10
CA LEU A 56 -17.95 3.54 0.29
C LEU A 56 -18.74 3.23 1.57
N LYS A 57 -19.25 2.00 1.72
CA LYS A 57 -19.91 1.54 2.96
C LYS A 57 -18.96 1.57 4.16
N LYS A 58 -17.70 1.17 3.98
CA LYS A 58 -16.69 1.18 5.05
C LYS A 58 -16.31 2.61 5.45
N ARG A 59 -16.08 3.48 4.47
CA ARG A 59 -15.81 4.91 4.67
C ARG A 59 -16.98 5.63 5.33
N ALA A 60 -18.21 5.33 4.93
CA ALA A 60 -19.41 5.91 5.55
C ALA A 60 -19.50 5.53 7.04
N LYS A 61 -19.18 4.28 7.38
CA LYS A 61 -19.18 3.80 8.77
C LYS A 61 -18.06 4.37 9.63
N SER A 62 -16.97 4.87 9.04
CA SER A 62 -15.87 5.47 9.81
C SER A 62 -16.16 6.90 10.27
N ILE A 63 -17.16 7.55 9.68
CA ILE A 63 -17.68 8.85 10.14
C ILE A 63 -18.43 8.71 11.47
N ILE A 64 -19.05 7.56 11.72
CA ILE A 64 -19.90 7.37 12.89
C ILE A 64 -19.04 7.36 14.16
N PRO A 65 -19.32 8.23 15.13
CA PRO A 65 -18.65 8.20 16.42
C PRO A 65 -18.82 6.82 17.08
N ARG A 66 -17.70 6.14 17.35
CA ARG A 66 -17.71 4.92 18.15
C ARG A 66 -17.47 5.30 19.60
N HIS A 67 -18.26 4.74 20.52
CA HIS A 67 -17.82 4.59 21.91
C HIS A 67 -16.70 3.54 21.91
N ILE A 68 -15.47 4.01 21.75
CA ILE A 68 -14.28 3.16 21.74
C ILE A 68 -14.09 2.63 23.17
N THR A 69 -14.37 1.35 23.40
CA THR A 69 -14.17 0.68 24.70
C THR A 69 -12.76 0.13 24.89
N ALA A 70 -11.92 0.14 23.85
CA ALA A 70 -10.53 -0.29 23.92
C ALA A 70 -9.65 0.59 23.03
N PRO A 71 -8.45 1.02 23.49
CA PRO A 71 -7.56 1.84 22.68
C PRO A 71 -7.27 1.14 21.34
N PRO A 72 -7.28 1.86 20.21
CA PRO A 72 -6.89 1.27 18.93
C PRO A 72 -5.48 0.68 19.07
N LYS A 73 -5.23 -0.47 18.41
CA LYS A 73 -3.86 -0.98 18.22
C LYS A 73 -2.98 0.20 17.79
N SER A 74 -1.80 0.33 18.40
CA SER A 74 -0.96 1.52 18.25
C SER A 74 -0.59 1.75 16.78
N GLN A 75 -1.29 2.69 16.14
CA GLN A 75 -0.96 3.22 14.83
C GLN A 75 0.50 3.65 14.83
N LEU A 76 1.27 3.16 13.86
CA LEU A 76 2.65 3.60 13.70
C LEU A 76 2.66 5.06 13.22
N PRO A 77 3.39 5.98 13.87
CA PRO A 77 3.44 7.39 13.46
C PRO A 77 4.17 7.60 12.13
N TYR A 78 5.08 6.68 11.77
CA TYR A 78 5.80 6.70 10.49
C TYR A 78 5.81 5.34 9.82
N LEU A 79 5.70 5.34 8.50
CA LEU A 79 5.87 4.17 7.65
C LEU A 79 6.95 4.44 6.61
N LEU A 80 7.79 3.44 6.35
CA LEU A 80 8.72 3.41 5.22
C LEU A 80 8.05 2.59 4.10
N VAL A 81 7.39 3.23 3.16
CA VAL A 81 6.75 2.52 2.04
C VAL A 81 7.84 2.11 1.05
N LEU A 82 7.81 0.87 0.58
CA LEU A 82 8.84 0.28 -0.28
C LEU A 82 8.23 -0.77 -1.22
N ASP A 83 8.79 -0.85 -2.43
CA ASP A 83 8.60 -1.93 -3.39
C ASP A 83 9.90 -2.15 -4.17
N PHE A 84 10.54 -3.33 -4.05
CA PHE A 84 11.78 -3.61 -4.77
C PHE A 84 11.52 -4.05 -6.20
N GLU A 85 12.36 -3.61 -7.12
CA GLU A 85 12.54 -4.32 -8.40
C GLU A 85 13.77 -5.20 -8.36
N CYS A 86 13.68 -6.35 -9.01
CA CYS A 86 14.74 -7.35 -9.04
C CYS A 86 14.98 -7.92 -10.44
N THR A 87 16.18 -8.45 -10.69
CA THR A 87 16.47 -9.21 -11.91
C THR A 87 15.49 -10.37 -12.08
N CYS A 88 14.94 -10.54 -13.27
CA CYS A 88 13.95 -11.58 -13.55
C CYS A 88 14.07 -12.14 -14.98
N GLU A 89 13.42 -13.27 -15.24
CA GLU A 89 13.39 -13.93 -16.54
C GLU A 89 12.09 -14.72 -16.69
N SER A 90 11.61 -14.88 -17.93
CA SER A 90 10.44 -15.67 -18.27
C SER A 90 10.68 -16.52 -19.53
N PRO A 91 10.58 -17.87 -19.44
CA PRO A 91 10.30 -18.64 -18.22
C PRO A 91 11.46 -18.57 -17.23
N LYS A 92 11.16 -18.46 -15.94
CA LYS A 92 12.18 -18.41 -14.88
C LYS A 92 12.98 -19.72 -14.84
N PRO A 93 14.32 -19.69 -15.05
CA PRO A 93 15.14 -20.89 -14.93
C PRO A 93 15.11 -21.47 -13.52
N LEU A 94 15.27 -22.80 -13.41
CA LEU A 94 15.41 -23.45 -12.11
C LEU A 94 16.65 -22.91 -11.39
N GLY A 95 16.48 -22.50 -10.13
CA GLY A 95 17.57 -21.92 -9.33
C GLY A 95 17.88 -20.46 -9.64
N TRP A 96 17.11 -19.77 -10.49
CA TRP A 96 17.31 -18.34 -10.74
C TRP A 96 17.24 -17.53 -9.44
N GLN A 97 18.32 -16.82 -9.15
CA GLN A 97 18.47 -15.92 -8.02
C GLN A 97 18.15 -14.50 -8.44
N HIS A 98 17.19 -13.90 -7.75
CA HIS A 98 16.82 -12.50 -7.94
C HIS A 98 17.86 -11.62 -7.24
N GLU A 99 18.28 -10.55 -7.90
CA GLU A 99 19.12 -9.50 -7.33
C GLU A 99 18.34 -8.18 -7.37
N VAL A 100 18.37 -7.41 -6.28
CA VAL A 100 17.74 -6.08 -6.22
C VAL A 100 18.40 -5.16 -7.24
N ILE A 101 17.59 -4.51 -8.08
CA ILE A 101 18.03 -3.55 -9.10
C ILE A 101 17.39 -2.16 -8.95
N GLU A 102 16.36 -2.03 -8.10
CA GLU A 102 15.80 -0.74 -7.68
C GLU A 102 15.42 -0.78 -6.19
N PHE A 103 15.78 0.26 -5.44
CA PHE A 103 15.55 0.39 -4.00
C PHE A 103 14.90 1.75 -3.67
N PRO A 104 13.57 1.87 -3.82
CA PRO A 104 12.80 3.04 -3.43
C PRO A 104 12.36 2.98 -1.96
N ILE A 105 12.31 4.13 -1.28
CA ILE A 105 11.68 4.28 0.05
C ILE A 105 10.97 5.63 0.14
N LEU A 106 9.71 5.63 0.56
CA LEU A 106 8.98 6.83 0.95
C LEU A 106 8.76 6.86 2.47
N LEU A 107 9.19 7.93 3.13
CA LEU A 107 8.88 8.16 4.54
C LEU A 107 7.52 8.88 4.65
N LEU A 108 6.49 8.14 5.01
CA LEU A 108 5.14 8.65 5.24
C LEU A 108 4.93 8.96 6.72
N ASN A 109 4.51 10.20 7.02
CA ASN A 109 3.99 10.58 8.34
C ASN A 109 2.49 10.26 8.38
N THR A 110 2.07 9.35 9.25
CA THR A 110 0.69 8.85 9.27
C THR A 110 -0.30 9.78 9.96
N GLN A 111 0.18 10.82 10.64
CA GLN A 111 -0.68 11.85 11.24
C GLN A 111 -1.01 12.95 10.24
N THR A 112 0.01 13.41 9.49
CA THR A 112 -0.16 14.46 8.48
C THR A 112 -0.57 13.90 7.12
N LEU A 113 -0.43 12.59 6.91
CA LEU A 113 -0.67 11.87 5.65
C LEU A 113 0.21 12.37 4.50
N LYS A 114 1.39 12.91 4.82
CA LYS A 114 2.34 13.45 3.85
C LYS A 114 3.62 12.61 3.80
N VAL A 115 4.12 12.41 2.59
CA VAL A 115 5.48 11.93 2.37
C VAL A 115 6.43 13.06 2.74
N GLU A 116 7.30 12.82 3.71
CA GLU A 116 8.26 13.81 4.19
C GLU A 116 9.60 13.72 3.44
N LYS A 117 9.98 12.51 3.03
CA LYS A 117 11.26 12.21 2.39
C LYS A 117 11.11 11.05 1.42
N GLU A 118 11.94 11.07 0.40
CA GLU A 118 12.08 10.02 -0.61
C GLU A 118 13.56 9.62 -0.68
N PHE A 119 13.81 8.31 -0.75
CA PHE A 119 15.09 7.72 -1.14
C PHE A 119 14.85 6.90 -2.40
N HIS A 120 15.74 7.00 -3.37
CA HIS A 120 15.68 6.20 -4.59
C HIS A 120 17.08 5.92 -5.08
N SER A 121 17.37 4.66 -5.39
CA SER A 121 18.59 4.24 -6.05
C SER A 121 18.32 3.03 -6.91
N PHE A 122 18.94 2.99 -8.08
CA PHE A 122 19.17 1.71 -8.77
C PHE A 122 20.28 0.94 -8.05
N CYS A 123 20.37 -0.35 -8.33
CA CYS A 123 21.38 -1.24 -7.77
C CYS A 123 21.98 -2.11 -8.89
N ARG A 124 23.31 -2.21 -8.92
CA ARG A 124 24.02 -3.01 -9.91
C ARG A 124 24.04 -4.49 -9.48
N PRO A 125 23.44 -5.40 -10.27
CA PRO A 125 23.54 -6.83 -10.01
C PRO A 125 24.96 -7.35 -10.30
N ILE A 126 25.40 -8.36 -9.55
CA ILE A 126 26.74 -8.96 -9.66
C ILE A 126 26.67 -10.39 -10.20
N LEU A 127 25.65 -11.18 -9.85
CA LEU A 127 25.51 -12.55 -10.34
C LEU A 127 25.06 -12.57 -11.80
N ASN A 128 24.11 -11.71 -12.15
CA ASN A 128 23.60 -11.52 -13.51
C ASN A 128 23.70 -10.04 -13.90
N PRO A 129 24.91 -9.51 -14.19
CA PRO A 129 25.11 -8.08 -14.45
C PRO A 129 24.36 -7.56 -15.67
N LYS A 130 24.05 -8.44 -16.63
CA LYS A 130 23.28 -8.11 -17.83
C LYS A 130 21.81 -8.46 -17.60
N LEU A 131 20.98 -7.43 -17.62
CA LEU A 131 19.53 -7.57 -17.51
C LEU A 131 19.02 -8.34 -18.73
N THR A 132 18.10 -9.28 -18.47
CA THR A 132 17.41 -10.00 -19.53
C THR A 132 16.49 -9.06 -20.28
N LYS A 133 16.14 -9.39 -21.53
CA LYS A 133 15.16 -8.60 -22.27
C LYS A 133 13.82 -8.54 -21.52
N PHE A 134 13.39 -9.67 -20.96
CA PHE A 134 12.17 -9.74 -20.16
C PHE A 134 12.21 -8.77 -18.97
N CYS A 135 13.32 -8.72 -18.23
CA CYS A 135 13.47 -7.83 -17.09
C CYS A 135 13.39 -6.35 -17.48
N VAL A 136 14.06 -5.97 -18.57
CA VAL A 136 14.01 -4.59 -19.09
C VAL A 136 12.59 -4.23 -19.54
N ASP A 137 11.93 -5.11 -20.29
CA ASP A 137 10.56 -4.87 -20.77
C ASP A 137 9.55 -4.82 -19.61
N TYR A 138 9.77 -5.64 -18.57
CA TYR A 138 8.86 -5.75 -17.43
C TYR A 138 9.00 -4.55 -16.49
N THR A 139 10.23 -4.15 -16.15
CA THR A 139 10.51 -3.11 -15.14
C THR A 139 10.74 -1.71 -15.71
N GLY A 140 11.02 -1.61 -17.02
CA GLY A 140 11.46 -0.36 -17.65
C GLY A 140 12.87 0.11 -17.24
N ILE A 141 13.62 -0.72 -16.51
CA ILE A 141 14.99 -0.41 -16.09
C ILE A 141 15.95 -0.79 -17.22
N SER A 142 16.60 0.22 -17.81
CA SER A 142 17.62 0.03 -18.84
C SER A 142 18.94 -0.44 -18.25
N GLN A 143 19.75 -1.14 -19.06
CA GLN A 143 21.07 -1.62 -18.66
C GLN A 143 21.98 -0.48 -18.14
N ASP A 144 21.95 0.70 -18.77
CA ASP A 144 22.78 1.84 -18.35
C ASP A 144 22.49 2.34 -16.92
N LYS A 145 21.23 2.20 -16.47
CA LYS A 145 20.82 2.57 -15.10
C LYS A 145 21.49 1.68 -14.06
N VAL A 146 21.56 0.37 -14.33
CA VAL A 146 22.21 -0.57 -13.41
C VAL A 146 23.72 -0.59 -13.57
N ASP A 147 24.28 -0.36 -14.77
CA ASP A 147 25.72 -0.35 -15.00
C ASP A 147 26.42 0.78 -14.19
N THR A 148 25.75 1.93 -14.06
CA THR A 148 26.23 3.11 -13.32
C THR A 148 25.84 3.15 -11.85
N ALA A 149 24.99 2.21 -11.39
CA ALA A 149 24.52 2.14 -10.02
C ALA A 149 25.56 1.57 -9.05
N PRO A 150 25.46 1.88 -7.74
CA PRO A 150 26.20 1.15 -6.71
C PRO A 150 25.78 -0.32 -6.69
N THR A 151 26.70 -1.20 -6.32
CA THR A 151 26.39 -2.58 -5.95
C THR A 151 25.60 -2.61 -4.65
N PHE A 152 24.94 -3.74 -4.35
CA PHE A 152 24.15 -3.83 -3.11
C PHE A 152 25.00 -3.63 -1.84
N VAL A 153 26.26 -4.09 -1.84
CA VAL A 153 27.22 -3.89 -0.73
C VAL A 153 27.55 -2.42 -0.51
N GLU A 154 27.61 -1.63 -1.59
CA GLU A 154 27.83 -0.18 -1.52
C GLU A 154 26.54 0.59 -1.18
N LEU A 155 25.39 0.09 -1.64
CA LEU A 155 24.09 0.74 -1.47
C LEU A 155 23.52 0.58 -0.05
N LEU A 156 23.61 -0.61 0.55
CA LEU A 156 22.95 -0.88 1.84
C LEU A 156 23.42 0.08 2.97
N PRO A 157 24.72 0.42 3.11
CA PRO A 157 25.15 1.43 4.09
C PRO A 157 24.55 2.82 3.86
N LEU A 158 24.28 3.20 2.60
CA LEU A 158 23.61 4.47 2.27
C LEU A 158 22.15 4.45 2.71
N VAL A 159 21.48 3.32 2.52
CA VAL A 159 20.11 3.08 3.01
C VAL A 159 20.07 3.11 4.53
N ASP A 160 20.98 2.41 5.21
CA ASP A 160 21.08 2.38 6.68
C ASP A 160 21.24 3.79 7.25
N LYS A 161 22.15 4.58 6.66
CA LYS A 161 22.34 5.98 7.04
C LYS A 161 21.08 6.80 6.82
N TRP A 162 20.44 6.68 5.67
CA TRP A 162 19.21 7.43 5.36
C TRP A 162 18.07 7.06 6.32
N VAL A 163 17.85 5.77 6.60
CA VAL A 163 16.85 5.29 7.56
C VAL A 163 17.17 5.81 8.97
N TYR A 164 18.44 5.79 9.36
CA TYR A 164 18.86 6.29 10.66
C TYR A 164 18.54 7.78 10.85
N GLU A 165 19.02 8.60 9.92
CA GLU A 165 18.88 10.06 9.95
C GLU A 165 17.41 10.49 9.88
N ASN A 166 16.60 9.78 9.09
CA ASN A 166 15.24 10.21 8.80
C ASN A 166 14.17 9.63 9.73
N VAL A 167 14.37 8.47 10.38
CA VAL A 167 13.33 7.90 11.27
C VAL A 167 13.86 7.29 12.57
N VAL A 168 15.01 6.60 12.58
CA VAL A 168 15.53 5.97 13.82
C VAL A 168 15.94 7.01 14.85
N ALA A 169 16.64 8.05 14.42
CA ALA A 169 17.11 9.14 15.29
C ALA A 169 15.95 9.90 15.97
N ARG A 170 14.73 9.83 15.40
CA ARG A 170 13.52 10.44 15.99
C ARG A 170 13.01 9.70 17.23
N LYS A 171 13.48 8.47 17.48
CA LYS A 171 13.08 7.63 18.64
C LYS A 171 11.57 7.39 18.74
N VAL A 172 10.90 7.28 17.59
CA VAL A 172 9.47 6.96 17.49
C VAL A 172 9.29 5.62 16.78
N PRO A 173 8.20 4.86 17.06
CA PRO A 173 7.92 3.62 16.35
C PRO A 173 7.75 3.84 14.85
N PHE A 174 8.29 2.94 14.05
CA PHE A 174 8.09 2.91 12.60
C PHE A 174 8.14 1.46 12.12
N ALA A 175 7.74 1.23 10.88
CA ALA A 175 7.98 -0.03 10.18
C ALA A 175 7.98 0.22 8.67
N PHE A 176 8.55 -0.72 7.92
CA PHE A 176 8.28 -0.77 6.48
C PHE A 176 6.83 -1.12 6.18
N ALA A 177 6.34 -0.69 5.02
CA ALA A 177 5.06 -1.06 4.44
C ALA A 177 5.24 -1.45 2.96
N THR A 178 4.75 -2.63 2.58
CA THR A 178 5.00 -3.24 1.26
C THR A 178 3.75 -3.92 0.69
N ASP A 179 3.70 -4.17 -0.63
CA ASP A 179 2.62 -4.90 -1.31
C ASP A 179 2.69 -6.43 -1.12
N GLY A 180 2.88 -6.85 0.13
CA GLY A 180 2.93 -8.25 0.49
C GLY A 180 4.24 -8.65 1.16
N PRO A 181 4.53 -9.96 1.19
CA PRO A 181 5.67 -10.46 1.95
C PRO A 181 6.96 -10.63 1.10
N TRP A 182 6.88 -10.48 -0.23
CA TRP A 182 7.95 -10.91 -1.13
C TRP A 182 9.20 -10.03 -1.06
N ASP A 183 9.05 -8.72 -0.88
CA ASP A 183 10.17 -7.79 -0.70
C ASP A 183 11.19 -8.25 0.33
N PHE A 184 10.70 -8.72 1.49
CA PHE A 184 11.59 -9.14 2.56
C PHE A 184 12.00 -10.61 2.47
N PHE A 185 11.10 -11.51 2.06
CA PHE A 185 11.43 -12.95 2.02
C PHE A 185 12.18 -13.39 0.76
N LYS A 186 11.82 -12.86 -0.40
CA LYS A 186 12.31 -13.32 -1.70
C LYS A 186 13.41 -12.43 -2.27
N PHE A 187 13.44 -11.17 -1.88
CA PHE A 187 14.37 -10.19 -2.43
C PHE A 187 15.42 -9.80 -1.39
N LEU A 188 15.07 -9.03 -0.35
CA LEU A 188 16.07 -8.51 0.60
C LEU A 188 16.82 -9.61 1.35
N ARG A 189 16.13 -10.65 1.83
CA ARG A 189 16.79 -11.72 2.60
C ARG A 189 17.83 -12.48 1.75
N PRO A 190 17.49 -13.07 0.60
CA PRO A 190 18.49 -13.69 -0.27
C PRO A 190 19.59 -12.72 -0.69
N GLN A 191 19.23 -11.46 -0.99
CA GLN A 191 20.18 -10.41 -1.34
C GLN A 191 21.26 -10.19 -0.27
N CYS A 192 20.86 -10.07 1.01
CA CYS A 192 21.80 -9.99 2.12
C CYS A 192 22.63 -11.27 2.28
N GLU A 193 22.00 -12.45 2.15
CA GLU A 193 22.66 -13.75 2.31
C GLU A 193 23.81 -13.94 1.30
N PHE A 194 23.58 -13.69 0.01
CA PHE A 194 24.63 -13.85 -1.00
C PHE A 194 25.64 -12.69 -1.01
N SER A 195 25.24 -11.49 -0.57
CA SER A 195 26.15 -10.35 -0.44
C SER A 195 27.02 -10.44 0.83
N HIS A 196 26.82 -11.47 1.65
CA HIS A 196 27.48 -11.66 2.96
C HIS A 196 27.29 -10.45 3.90
N LEU A 197 26.10 -9.85 3.87
CA LEU A 197 25.73 -8.72 4.71
C LEU A 197 24.80 -9.15 5.84
N GLU A 198 24.92 -8.49 6.99
CA GLU A 198 23.94 -8.63 8.05
C GLU A 198 22.58 -8.13 7.57
N TYR A 199 21.52 -8.86 7.92
CA TYR A 199 20.17 -8.44 7.59
C TYR A 199 19.76 -7.21 8.42
N PRO A 200 19.27 -6.11 7.82
CA PRO A 200 18.93 -4.91 8.57
C PRO A 200 17.89 -5.15 9.66
N TRP A 201 18.25 -4.88 10.92
CA TRP A 201 17.39 -5.17 12.09
C TRP A 201 16.00 -4.51 12.00
N TYR A 202 15.93 -3.34 11.36
CA TYR A 202 14.71 -2.53 11.18
C TYR A 202 13.78 -3.05 10.06
N ALA A 203 14.23 -4.03 9.27
CA ALA A 203 13.46 -4.67 8.18
C ALA A 203 12.88 -6.05 8.57
N THR A 204 13.00 -6.47 9.84
CA THR A 204 12.59 -7.82 10.29
C THR A 204 11.08 -8.01 10.45
N LYS A 205 10.34 -6.89 10.53
CA LYS A 205 8.89 -6.83 10.74
C LYS A 205 8.31 -5.69 9.92
N TRP A 206 7.16 -5.90 9.30
CA TRP A 206 6.57 -4.90 8.40
C TRP A 206 5.04 -4.92 8.42
N VAL A 207 4.51 -3.90 7.76
CA VAL A 207 3.10 -3.72 7.44
C VAL A 207 2.86 -4.28 6.04
N ASN A 208 2.28 -5.47 5.95
CA ASN A 208 1.77 -6.02 4.70
C ASN A 208 0.45 -5.30 4.37
N VAL A 209 0.50 -4.41 3.36
CA VAL A 209 -0.62 -3.53 2.98
C VAL A 209 -1.79 -4.36 2.46
N ARG A 210 -1.55 -5.41 1.68
CA ARG A 210 -2.59 -6.33 1.17
C ARG A 210 -3.42 -6.95 2.27
N LYS A 211 -2.78 -7.37 3.37
CA LYS A 211 -3.48 -7.94 4.53
C LYS A 211 -4.35 -6.91 5.24
N HIS A 212 -3.86 -5.67 5.39
CA HIS A 212 -4.67 -4.59 5.97
C HIS A 212 -5.82 -4.20 5.08
N PHE A 213 -5.58 -4.02 3.78
CA PHE A 213 -6.62 -3.75 2.78
C PHE A 213 -7.72 -4.79 2.83
N SER A 214 -7.35 -6.08 2.83
CA SER A 214 -8.30 -7.18 2.92
C SER A 214 -9.06 -7.22 4.24
N ARG A 215 -8.38 -7.01 5.36
CA ARG A 215 -9.04 -6.99 6.68
C ARG A 215 -10.00 -5.82 6.81
N TYR A 216 -9.64 -4.66 6.26
CA TYR A 216 -10.40 -3.43 6.43
C TYR A 216 -11.61 -3.38 5.50
N TYR A 217 -11.39 -3.55 4.20
CA TYR A 217 -12.43 -3.44 3.17
C TYR A 217 -13.11 -4.78 2.83
N GLY A 218 -12.49 -5.92 3.12
CA GLY A 218 -13.00 -7.24 2.72
C GLY A 218 -12.62 -7.65 1.29
N LEU A 219 -11.71 -6.92 0.64
CA LEU A 219 -11.31 -7.09 -0.77
C LEU A 219 -9.86 -7.56 -0.88
N ARG A 220 -9.50 -8.34 -1.90
CA ARG A 220 -8.15 -8.89 -2.07
C ARG A 220 -7.65 -8.71 -3.50
N GLY A 221 -6.45 -8.16 -3.65
CA GLY A 221 -5.74 -8.05 -4.93
C GLY A 221 -4.33 -7.51 -4.73
N GLY A 222 -3.63 -7.23 -5.83
CA GLY A 222 -2.40 -6.41 -5.83
C GLY A 222 -2.71 -4.94 -6.06
N ILE A 223 -1.68 -4.12 -6.25
CA ILE A 223 -1.75 -2.65 -6.38
C ILE A 223 -2.88 -2.20 -7.31
N SER A 224 -2.89 -2.64 -8.58
CA SER A 224 -3.86 -2.16 -9.59
C SER A 224 -5.32 -2.43 -9.19
N TYR A 225 -5.61 -3.61 -8.64
CA TYR A 225 -6.96 -3.94 -8.18
C TYR A 225 -7.35 -3.14 -6.94
N MET A 226 -6.42 -2.93 -6.00
CA MET A 226 -6.67 -2.10 -4.83
C MET A 226 -7.00 -0.66 -5.24
N LEU A 227 -6.24 -0.08 -6.18
CA LEU A 227 -6.50 1.26 -6.73
C LEU A 227 -7.85 1.34 -7.44
N GLU A 228 -8.15 0.36 -8.32
CA GLU A 228 -9.44 0.28 -9.02
C GLU A 228 -10.61 0.29 -8.03
N CYS A 229 -10.53 -0.54 -6.98
CA CYS A 229 -11.54 -0.59 -5.93
C CYS A 229 -11.67 0.76 -5.20
N LEU A 230 -10.56 1.47 -4.97
CA LEU A 230 -10.55 2.83 -4.38
C LEU A 230 -11.05 3.91 -5.35
N GLY A 231 -11.30 3.58 -6.62
CA GLY A 231 -11.65 4.55 -7.67
C GLY A 231 -10.46 5.44 -8.06
N GLN A 232 -9.25 4.96 -7.83
CA GLN A 232 -7.99 5.62 -8.19
C GLN A 232 -7.40 4.98 -9.44
N LYS A 233 -6.62 5.74 -10.19
CA LYS A 233 -5.83 5.22 -11.31
C LYS A 233 -4.39 4.99 -10.84
N PHE A 234 -3.74 4.00 -11.42
CA PHE A 234 -2.29 3.87 -11.31
C PHE A 234 -1.63 5.12 -11.90
N ILE A 235 -0.68 5.70 -11.17
CA ILE A 235 0.11 6.86 -11.63
C ILE A 235 1.55 6.40 -11.86
N GLY A 236 2.09 6.68 -13.04
CA GLY A 236 3.43 6.24 -13.43
C GLY A 236 3.40 4.92 -14.19
N GLU A 237 4.55 4.26 -14.25
CA GLU A 237 4.72 3.00 -14.98
C GLU A 237 4.66 1.81 -14.00
N PRO A 238 3.76 0.82 -14.24
CA PRO A 238 3.76 -0.41 -13.44
C PRO A 238 5.11 -1.12 -13.49
N HIS A 239 5.54 -1.70 -12.37
CA HIS A 239 6.83 -2.39 -12.21
C HIS A 239 8.06 -1.46 -12.32
N SER A 240 7.85 -0.15 -12.26
CA SER A 240 8.88 0.76 -11.76
C SER A 240 8.73 0.86 -10.26
N GLY A 241 9.75 0.44 -9.50
CA GLY A 241 9.66 0.31 -8.05
C GLY A 241 9.26 1.61 -7.37
N ILE A 242 9.78 2.77 -7.82
CA ILE A 242 9.41 4.05 -7.25
C ILE A 242 7.94 4.43 -7.51
N ASP A 243 7.40 4.12 -8.68
CA ASP A 243 6.01 4.41 -9.02
C ASP A 243 5.07 3.44 -8.29
N ASP A 244 5.40 2.15 -8.22
CA ASP A 244 4.67 1.19 -7.38
C ASP A 244 4.69 1.62 -5.90
N THR A 245 5.84 2.05 -5.38
CA THR A 245 5.96 2.59 -4.01
C THR A 245 5.03 3.78 -3.77
N ARG A 246 4.92 4.71 -4.73
CA ARG A 246 3.99 5.87 -4.64
C ARG A 246 2.52 5.42 -4.66
N ASN A 247 2.18 4.44 -5.49
CA ASN A 247 0.83 3.90 -5.55
C ASN A 247 0.45 3.12 -4.28
N ILE A 248 1.37 2.32 -3.72
CA ILE A 248 1.21 1.70 -2.40
C ILE A 248 1.01 2.77 -1.33
N CYS A 249 1.78 3.86 -1.37
CA CYS A 249 1.63 4.98 -0.44
C CYS A 249 0.24 5.63 -0.55
N SER A 250 -0.31 5.80 -1.76
CA SER A 250 -1.69 6.28 -1.95
C SER A 250 -2.73 5.36 -1.30
N ILE A 251 -2.58 4.05 -1.46
CA ILE A 251 -3.46 3.05 -0.83
C ILE A 251 -3.36 3.13 0.70
N VAL A 252 -2.15 3.25 1.23
CA VAL A 252 -1.89 3.42 2.67
C VAL A 252 -2.55 4.68 3.20
N VAL A 253 -2.43 5.81 2.49
CA VAL A 253 -3.09 7.07 2.87
C VAL A 253 -4.60 6.89 2.88
N GLN A 254 -5.19 6.28 1.85
CA GLN A 254 -6.64 6.08 1.79
C GLN A 254 -7.16 5.17 2.92
N LEU A 255 -6.40 4.13 3.29
CA LEU A 255 -6.70 3.29 4.45
C LEU A 255 -6.76 4.11 5.74
N LEU A 256 -5.77 4.99 5.96
CA LEU A 256 -5.69 5.84 7.14
C LEU A 256 -6.83 6.89 7.18
N GLU A 257 -7.12 7.54 6.06
CA GLU A 257 -8.24 8.50 5.92
C GLU A 257 -9.60 7.86 6.18
N ASP A 258 -9.72 6.58 5.80
CA ASP A 258 -10.92 5.80 6.02
C ASP A 258 -11.00 5.25 7.45
N GLY A 259 -9.97 5.44 8.28
CA GLY A 259 -9.97 5.10 9.71
C GLY A 259 -9.37 3.73 10.04
N ALA A 260 -8.61 3.11 9.13
CA ALA A 260 -7.82 1.92 9.46
C ALA A 260 -6.67 2.28 10.41
N SER A 261 -6.37 1.39 11.36
CA SER A 261 -5.12 1.47 12.15
C SER A 261 -4.11 0.49 11.57
N LEU A 262 -3.02 1.05 11.04
CA LEU A 262 -1.92 0.29 10.43
C LEU A 262 -0.87 -0.02 11.49
N CYS A 263 -0.76 -1.31 11.80
CA CYS A 263 0.24 -1.88 12.68
C CYS A 263 1.02 -3.00 11.97
N ILE A 264 2.17 -3.37 12.51
CA ILE A 264 2.94 -4.54 12.05
C ILE A 264 2.03 -5.77 12.02
N ASN A 265 2.05 -6.51 10.90
CA ASN A 265 1.21 -7.69 10.69
C ASN A 265 1.93 -8.84 9.93
N ASP A 266 3.23 -8.68 9.65
CA ASP A 266 4.12 -9.70 9.12
C ASP A 266 5.55 -9.55 9.64
N SER A 267 6.34 -10.61 9.52
CA SER A 267 7.71 -10.70 10.02
C SER A 267 8.48 -11.85 9.39
N LEU A 268 9.82 -11.76 9.40
CA LEU A 268 10.73 -12.79 8.87
C LEU A 268 10.72 -14.14 9.60
N SER A 269 9.99 -14.25 10.72
CA SER A 269 9.95 -15.45 11.57
C SER A 269 9.90 -16.75 10.75
N ALA A 270 10.89 -17.61 10.99
CA ALA A 270 11.37 -18.70 10.13
C ALA A 270 10.40 -19.86 9.79
N ASN A 271 9.11 -19.78 10.12
CA ASN A 271 8.16 -20.90 9.97
C ASN A 271 6.82 -20.45 9.35
N LYS A 272 6.88 -19.86 8.15
CA LYS A 272 5.73 -19.90 7.25
C LYS A 272 6.21 -20.53 5.96
N HIS A 273 6.12 -21.87 5.91
CA HIS A 273 6.22 -22.61 4.67
C HIS A 273 5.27 -21.96 3.65
N VAL A 274 5.86 -21.38 2.61
CA VAL A 274 5.23 -21.29 1.30
C VAL A 274 5.66 -22.53 0.55
#